data_AF-A0A5E3X1M6-F1
#
_entry.id   AF-A0A5E3X1M6-F1
#
_cell.length_a   1.000
_cell.length_b   1.000
_cell.length_c   1.000
_cell.angle_alpha   90.00
_cell.angle_beta   90.00
_cell.angle_gamma   90.00
#
_symmetry.space_group_name_H-M   'P 1'
#
loop_
_entity.id
_entity.type
_entity.pdbx_description
1 polymer ?
#
loop_
_entity_poly.entity_id
_entity_poly.type
_entity_poly.pdbx_seq_one_letter_code
_entity_poly.pdbx_strand_id
1 'polypeptide(L)'
;MDAQPNVPATADALFNAPDADLVLRSSDNVEFAVQRSIVRLISTVFDDTLSLPQGPDADATSVQMFEDSSTLRLLLQACYPRSVCNEPDLKNILDIKRAAALAQKYDIAFLHEKVTKALCDYCDVSPALAYAVSWRFSYDGPLRVAARRSLDIRDFFKTLVDSEDAIEFEEITSTAFVHLYRYHSSVKGCLEGLLHHSKDRPITWIQPARVEGLLMHAANGGEPMCTCITTLWFREEGNERALQWQVYGWWWNYVCAVISAVQSEYRAGLDIALDEPLLEWMRAAVSCDSCHGGIVAPRILRETRHSLETAIEDCLRTIPLPLGMIS
;
A
#
# COMPACT_ATOMS: atom_id res chain seq x y z
N MET A 1 -44.67 -33.91 28.00
CA MET A 1 -43.31 -34.36 27.67
C MET A 1 -42.96 -33.63 26.40
N ASP A 2 -42.40 -32.43 26.57
CA ASP A 2 -42.01 -31.58 25.47
C ASP A 2 -40.80 -32.20 24.77
N ALA A 3 -40.97 -32.50 23.49
CA ALA A 3 -39.89 -32.99 22.65
C ALA A 3 -38.90 -31.83 22.45
N GLN A 4 -37.72 -31.91 23.08
CA GLN A 4 -36.60 -31.05 22.72
C GLN A 4 -36.23 -31.35 21.26
N PRO A 5 -36.11 -30.33 20.40
CA PRO A 5 -35.60 -30.52 19.05
C PRO A 5 -34.15 -30.97 19.15
N ASN A 6 -33.88 -32.08 18.47
CA ASN A 6 -32.59 -32.74 18.40
C ASN A 6 -31.62 -31.81 17.64
N VAL A 7 -30.85 -30.98 18.36
CA VAL A 7 -29.79 -30.16 17.74
C VAL A 7 -28.70 -31.13 17.27
N PRO A 8 -28.44 -31.26 15.96
CA PRO A 8 -27.34 -32.09 15.48
C PRO A 8 -26.03 -31.47 16.00
N ALA A 9 -25.12 -32.29 16.54
CA ALA A 9 -23.82 -31.86 17.09
C ALA A 9 -22.87 -31.20 16.05
N THR A 10 -23.35 -30.98 14.83
CA THR A 10 -22.68 -30.40 13.66
C THR A 10 -23.22 -29.01 13.27
N ALA A 11 -24.26 -28.48 13.92
CA ALA A 11 -24.81 -27.16 13.57
C ALA A 11 -23.95 -25.99 14.09
N ASP A 12 -23.79 -24.93 13.29
CA ASP A 12 -23.10 -23.71 13.70
C ASP A 12 -23.87 -22.97 14.81
N ALA A 13 -23.15 -22.39 15.78
CA ALA A 13 -23.77 -21.72 16.92
C ALA A 13 -24.45 -20.39 16.56
N LEU A 14 -23.96 -19.68 15.53
CA LEU A 14 -24.47 -18.37 15.11
C LEU A 14 -25.51 -18.50 13.98
N PHE A 15 -25.33 -19.48 13.10
CA PHE A 15 -26.20 -19.71 11.95
C PHE A 15 -26.96 -21.03 12.08
N ASN A 16 -27.96 -21.06 12.97
CA ASN A 16 -28.84 -22.22 13.22
C ASN A 16 -30.33 -21.84 13.31
N ALA A 17 -30.76 -20.84 12.53
CA ALA A 17 -32.11 -20.31 12.63
C ALA A 17 -33.16 -21.41 12.40
N PRO A 18 -34.18 -21.54 13.27
CA PRO A 18 -35.18 -22.60 13.18
C PRO A 18 -36.12 -22.46 11.98
N ASP A 19 -36.20 -21.26 11.40
CA ASP A 19 -36.96 -20.91 10.20
C ASP A 19 -36.09 -20.84 8.93
N ALA A 20 -34.85 -21.36 8.98
CA ALA A 20 -33.97 -21.45 7.82
C ALA A 20 -34.58 -22.34 6.71
N ASP A 21 -34.46 -21.89 5.47
CA ASP A 21 -34.94 -22.56 4.25
C ASP A 21 -33.79 -23.10 3.38
N LEU A 22 -32.55 -23.00 3.89
CA LEU A 22 -31.33 -23.50 3.27
C LEU A 22 -30.32 -23.91 4.35
N VAL A 23 -29.64 -25.04 4.14
CA VAL A 23 -28.51 -25.50 4.95
C VAL A 23 -27.28 -25.56 4.07
N LEU A 24 -26.26 -24.75 4.38
CA LEU A 24 -24.94 -24.87 3.77
C LEU A 24 -24.10 -25.80 4.65
N ARG A 25 -23.63 -26.92 4.10
CA ARG A 25 -22.74 -27.85 4.80
C ARG A 25 -21.30 -27.60 4.37
N SER A 26 -20.43 -27.23 5.30
CA SER A 26 -19.00 -27.02 5.04
C SER A 26 -18.26 -28.32 4.70
N SER A 27 -17.03 -28.21 4.21
CA SER A 27 -16.17 -29.36 3.92
C SER A 27 -15.77 -30.17 5.17
N ASP A 28 -15.75 -29.52 6.34
CA ASP A 28 -15.55 -30.13 7.66
C ASP A 28 -16.89 -30.54 8.33
N ASN A 29 -17.97 -30.63 7.54
CA ASN A 29 -19.30 -31.13 7.92
C ASN A 29 -20.05 -30.30 8.98
N VAL A 30 -19.72 -29.01 9.12
CA VAL A 30 -20.51 -28.07 9.93
C VAL A 30 -21.68 -27.56 9.10
N GLU A 31 -22.87 -27.56 9.69
CA GLU A 31 -24.11 -27.15 9.04
C GLU A 31 -24.50 -25.73 9.44
N PHE A 32 -24.70 -24.87 8.44
CA PHE A 32 -25.13 -23.48 8.60
C PHE A 32 -26.57 -23.37 8.09
N ALA A 33 -27.52 -23.23 9.01
CA ALA A 33 -28.92 -23.03 8.67
C ALA A 33 -29.17 -21.53 8.44
N VAL A 34 -29.43 -21.19 7.17
CA VAL A 34 -29.41 -19.82 6.62
C VAL A 34 -30.67 -19.54 5.79
N GLN A 35 -30.88 -18.27 5.43
CA GLN A 35 -31.97 -17.85 4.55
C GLN A 35 -31.48 -17.76 3.11
N ARG A 36 -32.10 -18.53 2.22
CA ARG A 36 -31.80 -18.59 0.79
C ARG A 36 -31.87 -17.22 0.14
N SER A 37 -32.87 -16.40 0.52
CA SER A 37 -33.05 -15.05 0.01
C SER A 37 -31.86 -14.12 0.27
N ILE A 38 -31.26 -14.22 1.47
CA ILE A 38 -30.08 -13.44 1.83
C ILE A 38 -28.91 -13.87 0.95
N VAL A 39 -28.59 -15.18 0.93
CA VAL A 39 -27.45 -15.73 0.19
C VAL A 39 -27.53 -15.41 -1.32
N ARG A 40 -28.72 -15.48 -1.92
CA ARG A 40 -28.96 -15.11 -3.32
C ARG A 40 -28.76 -13.62 -3.60
N LEU A 41 -29.17 -12.74 -2.68
CA LEU A 41 -29.05 -11.30 -2.84
C LEU A 41 -27.59 -10.82 -2.90
N ILE A 42 -26.70 -11.56 -2.24
CA ILE A 42 -25.28 -11.18 -2.07
C ILE A 42 -24.43 -11.51 -3.29
N SER A 43 -24.80 -12.57 -4.03
CA SER A 43 -23.96 -13.16 -5.06
C SER A 43 -24.82 -13.77 -6.14
N THR A 44 -24.58 -13.33 -7.37
CA THR A 44 -25.15 -13.91 -8.58
C THR A 44 -24.77 -15.38 -8.75
N VAL A 45 -23.56 -15.77 -8.33
CA VAL A 45 -23.11 -17.18 -8.33
C VAL A 45 -23.98 -18.03 -7.42
N PHE A 46 -24.32 -17.53 -6.23
CA PHE A 46 -25.26 -18.24 -5.37
C PHE A 46 -26.68 -18.27 -5.95
N ASP A 47 -27.15 -17.19 -6.58
CA ASP A 47 -28.46 -17.19 -7.23
C ASP A 47 -28.57 -18.23 -8.34
N ASP A 48 -27.55 -18.32 -9.20
CA ASP A 48 -27.49 -19.30 -10.29
C ASP A 48 -27.41 -20.73 -9.74
N THR A 49 -26.46 -20.99 -8.83
CA THR A 49 -26.23 -22.35 -8.29
C THR A 49 -27.41 -22.87 -7.49
N LEU A 50 -28.10 -22.00 -6.75
CA LEU A 50 -29.29 -22.35 -5.98
C LEU A 50 -30.58 -22.41 -6.83
N SER A 51 -30.53 -22.01 -8.10
CA SER A 51 -31.66 -22.07 -9.04
C SER A 51 -31.63 -23.31 -9.94
N LEU A 52 -30.52 -24.05 -9.96
CA LEU A 52 -30.39 -25.29 -10.70
C LEU A 52 -31.23 -26.42 -10.07
N PRO A 53 -31.93 -27.25 -10.88
CA PRO A 53 -32.62 -28.42 -10.36
C PRO A 53 -31.61 -29.39 -9.76
N GLN A 54 -31.72 -29.64 -8.46
CA GLN A 54 -30.93 -30.68 -7.81
C GLN A 54 -31.48 -32.05 -8.17
N GLY A 55 -30.59 -33.05 -8.28
CA GLY A 55 -30.97 -34.40 -8.68
C GLY A 55 -32.03 -35.03 -7.76
N PRO A 56 -32.71 -36.11 -8.20
CA PRO A 56 -33.86 -36.69 -7.49
C PRO A 56 -33.58 -37.21 -6.07
N ASP A 57 -32.30 -37.42 -5.70
CA ASP A 57 -31.85 -37.87 -4.37
C ASP A 57 -31.24 -36.76 -3.50
N ALA A 58 -31.22 -35.50 -3.98
CA ALA A 58 -30.70 -34.40 -3.19
C ALA A 58 -31.79 -33.90 -2.23
N ASP A 59 -31.45 -33.81 -0.93
CA ASP A 59 -32.22 -33.03 0.03
C ASP A 59 -32.26 -31.59 -0.49
N ALA A 60 -33.40 -31.15 -1.04
CA ALA A 60 -33.52 -29.92 -1.83
C ALA A 60 -33.15 -28.63 -1.06
N THR A 61 -32.95 -28.76 0.24
CA THR A 61 -32.60 -27.73 1.21
C THR A 61 -31.15 -27.78 1.71
N SER A 62 -30.33 -28.77 1.34
CA SER A 62 -28.93 -28.86 1.77
C SER A 62 -27.95 -28.74 0.61
N VAL A 63 -26.94 -27.89 0.75
CA VAL A 63 -25.89 -27.66 -0.26
C VAL A 63 -24.53 -27.95 0.36
N GLN A 64 -23.80 -28.90 -0.23
CA GLN A 64 -22.43 -29.18 0.15
C GLN A 64 -21.49 -28.11 -0.43
N MET A 65 -20.69 -27.51 0.44
CA MET A 65 -19.71 -26.47 0.13
C MET A 65 -18.29 -27.04 0.13
N PHE A 66 -17.40 -26.37 -0.59
CA PHE A 66 -15.97 -26.68 -0.60
C PHE A 66 -15.21 -25.98 0.52
N GLU A 67 -15.76 -24.90 1.04
CA GLU A 67 -15.22 -24.10 2.12
C GLU A 67 -15.37 -24.78 3.47
N ASP A 68 -14.35 -24.62 4.32
CA ASP A 68 -14.41 -25.00 5.73
C ASP A 68 -15.37 -24.11 6.53
N SER A 69 -15.70 -24.55 7.72
CA SER A 69 -16.62 -23.86 8.63
C SER A 69 -16.17 -22.44 8.98
N SER A 70 -14.87 -22.17 9.04
CA SER A 70 -14.36 -20.83 9.39
C SER A 70 -14.56 -19.85 8.25
N THR A 71 -14.30 -20.31 7.03
CA THR A 71 -14.45 -19.55 5.79
C THR A 71 -15.93 -19.27 5.50
N LEU A 72 -16.81 -20.27 5.63
CA LEU A 72 -18.26 -20.05 5.51
C LEU A 72 -18.79 -19.11 6.58
N ARG A 73 -18.33 -19.25 7.84
CA ARG A 73 -18.75 -18.34 8.91
C ARG A 73 -18.35 -16.90 8.61
N LEU A 74 -17.13 -16.66 8.13
CA LEU A 74 -16.67 -15.34 7.70
C LEU A 74 -17.56 -14.77 6.61
N LEU A 75 -17.85 -15.54 5.57
CA LEU A 75 -18.75 -15.15 4.50
C LEU A 75 -20.11 -14.71 5.05
N LEU A 76 -20.76 -15.58 5.84
CA LEU A 76 -22.09 -15.32 6.36
C LEU A 76 -22.09 -14.11 7.31
N GLN A 77 -21.07 -13.94 8.16
CA GLN A 77 -20.95 -12.75 9.00
C GLN A 77 -20.77 -11.47 8.18
N ALA A 78 -20.02 -11.50 7.07
CA ALA A 78 -19.86 -10.34 6.19
C ALA A 78 -21.20 -9.91 5.56
N CYS A 79 -22.09 -10.88 5.38
CA CYS A 79 -23.28 -10.81 4.55
C CYS A 79 -24.58 -10.57 5.32
N TYR A 80 -24.66 -11.07 6.55
CA TYR A 80 -25.89 -11.04 7.33
C TYR A 80 -26.13 -9.67 8.00
N PRO A 81 -27.40 -9.34 8.29
CA PRO A 81 -27.75 -8.12 9.02
C PRO A 81 -27.02 -8.00 10.36
N ARG A 82 -26.61 -6.78 10.72
CA ARG A 82 -25.88 -6.50 11.96
C ARG A 82 -26.68 -6.76 13.23
N SER A 83 -28.01 -6.92 13.13
CA SER A 83 -28.87 -7.38 14.21
C SER A 83 -28.70 -8.87 14.54
N VAL A 84 -28.15 -9.66 13.62
CA VAL A 84 -27.92 -11.11 13.79
C VAL A 84 -26.49 -11.38 14.20
N CYS A 85 -25.52 -10.73 13.52
CA CYS A 85 -24.11 -10.93 13.80
C CYS A 85 -23.27 -9.68 13.55
N ASN A 86 -22.19 -9.55 14.33
CA ASN A 86 -21.18 -8.54 14.07
C ASN A 86 -20.47 -8.81 12.75
N GLU A 87 -19.94 -7.74 12.15
CA GLU A 87 -19.11 -7.84 10.95
C GLU A 87 -17.78 -8.55 11.28
N PRO A 88 -17.25 -9.41 10.39
CA PRO A 88 -15.96 -10.04 10.64
C PRO A 88 -14.85 -9.00 10.63
N ASP A 89 -13.95 -9.11 11.60
CA ASP A 89 -12.82 -8.20 11.76
C ASP A 89 -11.61 -8.71 10.97
N LEU A 90 -11.39 -8.15 9.78
CA LEU A 90 -10.33 -8.58 8.86
C LEU A 90 -8.96 -7.99 9.26
N LYS A 91 -8.43 -8.43 10.40
CA LYS A 91 -7.14 -7.92 10.95
C LYS A 91 -5.93 -8.81 10.71
N ASN A 92 -6.14 -10.10 10.51
CA ASN A 92 -5.05 -11.04 10.24
C ASN A 92 -5.05 -11.46 8.77
N ILE A 93 -3.87 -11.81 8.26
CA ILE A 93 -3.72 -12.10 6.83
C ILE A 93 -4.55 -13.30 6.37
N LEU A 94 -4.74 -14.31 7.23
CA LEU A 94 -5.47 -15.54 6.87
C LEU A 94 -6.94 -15.23 6.58
N ASP A 95 -7.58 -14.41 7.42
CA ASP A 95 -8.97 -14.01 7.22
C ASP A 95 -9.12 -13.02 6.05
N ILE A 96 -8.15 -12.12 5.85
CA ILE A 96 -8.11 -11.25 4.66
C ILE A 96 -8.02 -12.09 3.38
N LYS A 97 -7.17 -13.12 3.36
CA LYS A 97 -7.00 -14.05 2.24
C LYS A 97 -8.24 -14.90 1.99
N ARG A 98 -8.89 -15.41 3.05
CA ARG A 98 -10.20 -16.09 2.95
C ARG A 98 -11.24 -15.18 2.35
N ALA A 99 -11.36 -13.95 2.84
CA ALA A 99 -12.29 -12.96 2.33
C ALA A 99 -12.01 -12.62 0.85
N ALA A 100 -10.74 -12.51 0.46
CA ALA A 100 -10.32 -12.28 -0.93
C ALA A 100 -10.76 -13.44 -1.85
N ALA A 101 -10.51 -14.68 -1.43
CA ALA A 101 -10.91 -15.88 -2.18
C ALA A 101 -12.44 -15.98 -2.32
N LEU A 102 -13.18 -15.68 -1.24
CA LEU A 102 -14.64 -15.64 -1.26
C LEU A 102 -15.18 -14.54 -2.19
N ALA A 103 -14.61 -13.33 -2.11
CA ALA A 103 -15.01 -12.20 -2.94
C ALA A 103 -14.87 -12.53 -4.43
N GLN A 104 -13.74 -13.12 -4.81
CA GLN A 104 -13.48 -13.53 -6.20
C GLN A 104 -14.35 -14.72 -6.63
N LYS A 105 -14.45 -15.77 -5.80
CA LYS A 105 -15.19 -17.00 -6.15
C LYS A 105 -16.68 -16.76 -6.33
N TYR A 106 -17.25 -15.91 -5.48
CA TYR A 106 -18.69 -15.63 -5.46
C TYR A 106 -19.06 -14.27 -6.05
N ASP A 107 -18.11 -13.55 -6.64
CA ASP A 107 -18.30 -12.23 -7.26
C ASP A 107 -19.00 -11.23 -6.33
N ILE A 108 -18.43 -11.01 -5.13
CA ILE A 108 -19.03 -10.19 -4.07
C ILE A 108 -18.32 -8.84 -3.98
N ALA A 109 -18.88 -7.83 -4.64
CA ALA A 109 -18.28 -6.49 -4.77
C ALA A 109 -17.96 -5.80 -3.43
N PHE A 110 -18.90 -5.77 -2.47
CA PHE A 110 -18.65 -5.11 -1.19
C PHE A 110 -17.55 -5.82 -0.37
N LEU A 111 -17.35 -7.13 -0.58
CA LEU A 111 -16.31 -7.88 0.10
C LEU A 111 -14.93 -7.54 -0.51
N HIS A 112 -14.85 -7.32 -1.82
CA HIS A 112 -13.65 -6.76 -2.46
C HIS A 112 -13.25 -5.41 -1.85
N GLU A 113 -14.20 -4.51 -1.59
CA GLU A 113 -13.93 -3.21 -0.95
C GLU A 113 -13.38 -3.38 0.47
N LYS A 114 -13.96 -4.29 1.26
CA LYS A 114 -13.50 -4.60 2.62
C LYS A 114 -12.10 -5.19 2.61
N VAL A 115 -11.81 -6.14 1.71
CA VAL A 115 -10.49 -6.73 1.54
C VAL A 115 -9.47 -5.68 1.12
N THR A 116 -9.82 -4.79 0.20
CA THR A 116 -8.95 -3.70 -0.26
C THR A 116 -8.53 -2.82 0.92
N LYS A 117 -9.48 -2.40 1.75
CA LYS A 117 -9.18 -1.60 2.94
C LYS A 117 -8.30 -2.37 3.93
N ALA A 118 -8.67 -3.62 4.23
CA ALA A 118 -7.94 -4.45 5.18
C ALA A 118 -6.49 -4.70 4.73
N LEU A 119 -6.25 -4.95 3.43
CA LEU A 119 -4.90 -5.10 2.88
C LEU A 119 -4.09 -3.80 2.98
N CYS A 120 -4.67 -2.64 2.71
CA CYS A 120 -4.00 -1.35 2.91
C CYS A 120 -3.59 -1.15 4.37
N ASP A 121 -4.49 -1.43 5.32
CA ASP A 121 -4.21 -1.32 6.75
C ASP A 121 -3.14 -2.34 7.19
N TYR A 122 -3.14 -3.54 6.60
CA TYR A 122 -2.17 -4.61 6.91
C TYR A 122 -0.77 -4.33 6.32
N CYS A 123 -0.63 -3.40 5.38
CA CYS A 123 0.66 -3.03 4.82
C CYS A 123 1.62 -2.50 5.88
N ASP A 124 1.13 -1.88 6.95
CA ASP A 124 1.99 -1.40 8.05
C ASP A 124 2.40 -2.53 9.02
N VAL A 125 1.74 -3.70 8.94
CA VAL A 125 2.07 -4.90 9.74
C VAL A 125 3.07 -5.79 9.01
N SER A 126 2.74 -6.21 7.79
CA SER A 126 3.64 -6.98 6.92
C SER A 126 3.40 -6.58 5.45
N PRO A 127 4.24 -5.70 4.88
CA PRO A 127 4.18 -5.37 3.46
C PRO A 127 4.39 -6.59 2.56
N ALA A 128 5.17 -7.58 3.00
CA ALA A 128 5.44 -8.78 2.21
C ALA A 128 4.17 -9.60 2.00
N LEU A 129 3.47 -9.92 3.09
CA LEU A 129 2.22 -10.67 3.06
C LEU A 129 1.10 -9.92 2.33
N ALA A 130 0.96 -8.62 2.62
CA ALA A 130 0.00 -7.77 1.92
C ALA A 130 0.28 -7.74 0.41
N TYR A 131 1.55 -7.66 -0.01
CA TYR A 131 1.92 -7.71 -1.42
C TYR A 131 1.57 -9.06 -2.05
N ALA A 132 1.89 -10.19 -1.40
CA ALA A 132 1.61 -11.52 -1.92
C ALA A 132 0.11 -11.75 -2.15
N VAL A 133 -0.73 -11.44 -1.14
CA VAL A 133 -2.19 -11.58 -1.25
C VAL A 133 -2.76 -10.62 -2.29
N SER A 134 -2.30 -9.37 -2.31
CA SER A 134 -2.74 -8.38 -3.31
C SER A 134 -2.38 -8.80 -4.73
N TRP A 135 -1.22 -9.42 -4.92
CA TRP A 135 -0.79 -9.95 -6.22
C TRP A 135 -1.68 -11.11 -6.67
N ARG A 136 -1.89 -12.08 -5.77
CA ARG A 136 -2.66 -13.30 -6.06
C ARG A 136 -4.09 -13.02 -6.51
N PHE A 137 -4.73 -12.03 -5.86
CA PHE A 137 -6.14 -11.69 -6.11
C PHE A 137 -6.32 -10.38 -6.90
N SER A 138 -5.24 -9.85 -7.49
CA SER A 138 -5.25 -8.67 -8.37
C SER A 138 -5.83 -7.39 -7.71
N TYR A 139 -5.42 -7.09 -6.47
CA TYR A 139 -5.76 -5.85 -5.76
C TYR A 139 -4.68 -4.77 -5.97
N ASP A 140 -4.83 -3.95 -7.02
CA ASP A 140 -3.80 -3.03 -7.50
C ASP A 140 -3.39 -1.94 -6.48
N GLY A 141 -4.37 -1.34 -5.83
CA GLY A 141 -4.14 -0.28 -4.83
C GLY A 141 -3.29 -0.80 -3.66
N PRO A 142 -3.77 -1.82 -2.94
CA PRO A 142 -3.01 -2.44 -1.86
C PRO A 142 -1.67 -3.03 -2.30
N LEU A 143 -1.59 -3.62 -3.50
CA LEU A 143 -0.32 -4.12 -4.07
C LEU A 143 0.73 -3.02 -4.14
N ARG A 144 0.35 -1.84 -4.65
CA ARG A 144 1.26 -0.69 -4.76
C ARG A 144 1.62 -0.11 -3.40
N VAL A 145 0.67 -0.02 -2.48
CA VAL A 145 0.93 0.44 -1.10
C VAL A 145 1.93 -0.50 -0.42
N ALA A 146 1.72 -1.81 -0.52
CA ALA A 146 2.62 -2.82 0.02
C ALA A 146 4.02 -2.73 -0.60
N ALA A 147 4.11 -2.59 -1.93
CA ALA A 147 5.39 -2.40 -2.61
C ALA A 147 6.11 -1.13 -2.12
N ARG A 148 5.40 -0.02 -1.94
CA ARG A 148 5.99 1.21 -1.38
C ARG A 148 6.47 1.02 0.06
N ARG A 149 5.65 0.43 0.94
CA ARG A 149 6.00 0.16 2.34
C ARG A 149 7.18 -0.79 2.49
N SER A 150 7.33 -1.74 1.56
CA SER A 150 8.50 -2.64 1.55
C SER A 150 9.83 -1.91 1.34
N LEU A 151 9.83 -0.69 0.77
CA LEU A 151 11.05 0.12 0.65
C LEU A 151 11.48 0.70 2.00
N ASP A 152 10.57 0.87 2.96
CA ASP A 152 10.89 1.42 4.28
C ASP A 152 11.49 0.34 5.22
N ILE A 153 11.51 -0.92 4.77
CA ILE A 153 12.11 -2.05 5.50
C ILE A 153 13.54 -2.24 5.03
N ARG A 154 14.47 -2.03 5.95
CA ARG A 154 15.90 -2.34 5.74
C ARG A 154 16.07 -3.84 5.48
N ASP A 155 16.90 -4.17 4.49
CA ASP A 155 17.22 -5.58 4.14
C ASP A 155 15.96 -6.42 3.82
N PHE A 156 14.89 -5.80 3.31
CA PHE A 156 13.58 -6.42 3.09
C PHE A 156 13.62 -7.84 2.52
N PHE A 157 14.35 -8.05 1.42
CA PHE A 157 14.42 -9.38 0.79
C PHE A 157 15.14 -10.43 1.63
N LYS A 158 16.12 -10.01 2.45
CA LYS A 158 16.78 -10.91 3.39
C LYS A 158 15.82 -11.30 4.50
N THR A 159 15.13 -10.32 5.09
CA THR A 159 14.12 -10.56 6.12
C THR A 159 12.99 -11.45 5.61
N LEU A 160 12.56 -11.26 4.36
CA LEU A 160 11.53 -12.09 3.73
C LEU A 160 11.97 -13.55 3.62
N VAL A 161 13.19 -13.80 3.13
CA VAL A 161 13.73 -15.17 2.97
C VAL A 161 13.92 -15.87 4.32
N ASP A 162 14.25 -15.13 5.37
CA ASP A 162 14.45 -15.67 6.72
C ASP A 162 13.12 -15.84 7.51
N SER A 163 11.98 -15.41 6.96
CA SER A 163 10.68 -15.39 7.65
C SER A 163 9.77 -16.57 7.32
N GLU A 164 8.86 -16.90 8.24
CA GLU A 164 7.77 -17.87 7.98
C GLU A 164 6.78 -17.37 6.92
N ASP A 165 6.74 -16.06 6.65
CA ASP A 165 5.91 -15.44 5.61
C ASP A 165 6.27 -15.93 4.19
N ALA A 166 7.45 -16.52 4.00
CA ALA A 166 7.87 -17.11 2.73
C ALA A 166 6.88 -18.17 2.19
N ILE A 167 6.12 -18.82 3.07
CA ILE A 167 5.10 -19.82 2.69
C ILE A 167 3.99 -19.18 1.85
N GLU A 168 3.56 -17.96 2.16
CA GLU A 168 2.52 -17.26 1.38
C GLU A 168 3.02 -16.89 -0.03
N PHE A 169 4.34 -16.83 -0.22
CA PHE A 169 4.97 -16.68 -1.52
C PHE A 169 5.04 -17.99 -2.33
N GLU A 170 4.79 -19.16 -1.73
CA GLU A 170 4.64 -20.43 -2.45
C GLU A 170 3.35 -20.46 -3.28
N GLU A 171 2.35 -19.69 -2.87
CA GLU A 171 1.05 -19.60 -3.53
C GLU A 171 0.99 -18.58 -4.69
N ILE A 172 2.09 -17.90 -4.97
CA ILE A 172 2.21 -16.97 -6.10
C ILE A 172 3.37 -17.36 -7.00
N THR A 173 3.30 -16.95 -8.27
CA THR A 173 4.40 -17.23 -9.20
C THR A 173 5.63 -16.41 -8.84
N SER A 174 6.82 -16.93 -9.14
CA SER A 174 8.09 -16.21 -8.96
C SER A 174 8.14 -14.85 -9.66
N THR A 175 7.28 -14.63 -10.66
CA THR A 175 7.11 -13.34 -11.32
C THR A 175 6.74 -12.22 -10.35
N ALA A 176 5.91 -12.49 -9.33
CA ALA A 176 5.53 -11.53 -8.31
C ALA A 176 6.75 -10.95 -7.59
N PHE A 177 7.68 -11.84 -7.20
CA PHE A 177 8.94 -11.48 -6.56
C PHE A 177 9.86 -10.71 -7.52
N VAL A 178 9.98 -11.16 -8.77
CA VAL A 178 10.78 -10.46 -9.80
C VAL A 178 10.28 -9.04 -10.01
N HIS A 179 8.96 -8.82 -10.01
CA HIS A 179 8.37 -7.50 -10.16
C HIS A 179 8.61 -6.60 -8.96
N LEU A 180 8.50 -7.14 -7.73
CA LEU A 180 8.84 -6.39 -6.52
C LEU A 180 10.34 -6.02 -6.50
N TYR A 181 11.22 -6.95 -6.87
CA TYR A 181 12.65 -6.68 -6.97
C TYR A 181 12.98 -5.61 -8.02
N ARG A 182 12.33 -5.66 -9.19
CA ARG A 182 12.46 -4.62 -10.23
C ARG A 182 11.96 -3.26 -9.75
N TYR A 183 10.87 -3.22 -8.99
CA TYR A 183 10.38 -2.01 -8.36
C TYR A 183 11.45 -1.44 -7.41
N HIS A 184 12.02 -2.28 -6.54
CA HIS A 184 13.11 -1.89 -5.62
C HIS A 184 14.35 -1.37 -6.34
N SER A 185 14.80 -2.02 -7.41
CA SER A 185 16.01 -1.65 -8.15
C SER A 185 15.82 -0.41 -9.05
N SER A 186 14.58 -0.11 -9.43
CA SER A 186 14.24 1.09 -10.21
C SER A 186 14.25 2.38 -9.38
N VAL A 187 14.20 2.27 -8.04
CA VAL A 187 14.18 3.44 -7.14
C VAL A 187 15.37 4.37 -7.39
N LYS A 188 16.57 3.80 -7.57
CA LYS A 188 17.78 4.59 -7.82
C LYS A 188 17.61 5.49 -9.04
N GLY A 189 17.32 4.89 -10.19
CA GLY A 189 17.14 5.61 -11.45
C GLY A 189 15.95 6.59 -11.43
N CYS A 190 14.88 6.28 -10.69
CA CYS A 190 13.78 7.22 -10.50
C CYS A 190 14.26 8.49 -9.79
N LEU A 191 14.88 8.31 -8.62
CA LEU A 191 15.24 9.44 -7.75
C LEU A 191 16.44 10.24 -8.26
N GLU A 192 17.28 9.68 -9.13
CA GLU A 192 18.34 10.44 -9.83
C GLU A 192 17.78 11.64 -10.60
N GLY A 193 16.54 11.54 -11.09
CA GLY A 193 15.85 12.66 -11.76
C GLY A 193 15.63 13.88 -10.86
N LEU A 194 15.55 13.71 -9.53
CA LEU A 194 15.38 14.81 -8.58
C LEU A 194 16.68 15.60 -8.34
N LEU A 195 17.84 14.97 -8.58
CA LEU A 195 19.16 15.59 -8.46
C LEU A 195 19.65 16.20 -9.77
N HIS A 196 19.16 15.73 -10.91
CA HIS A 196 19.58 16.24 -12.21
C HIS A 196 18.92 17.60 -12.51
N HIS A 197 19.71 18.68 -12.45
CA HIS A 197 19.24 20.03 -12.82
C HIS A 197 19.96 20.54 -14.08
N SER A 198 19.19 20.97 -15.07
CA SER A 198 19.68 21.61 -16.30
C SER A 198 18.61 22.52 -16.89
N LYS A 199 18.94 23.24 -17.97
CA LYS A 199 17.94 24.04 -18.70
C LYS A 199 16.76 23.20 -19.19
N ASP A 200 17.03 21.96 -19.63
CA ASP A 200 16.00 21.06 -20.18
C ASP A 200 15.27 20.26 -19.10
N ARG A 201 15.92 20.05 -17.94
CA ARG A 201 15.38 19.37 -16.76
C ARG A 201 15.59 20.23 -15.52
N PRO A 202 14.82 21.31 -15.34
CA PRO A 202 14.94 22.16 -14.17
C PRO A 202 14.25 21.54 -12.95
N ILE A 203 14.63 21.99 -11.77
CA ILE A 203 13.94 21.69 -10.51
C ILE A 203 12.56 22.34 -10.54
N THR A 204 11.52 21.53 -10.32
CA THR A 204 10.10 21.94 -10.27
C THR A 204 9.40 21.54 -8.98
N TRP A 205 10.03 20.68 -8.17
CA TRP A 205 9.42 20.14 -6.95
C TRP A 205 9.48 21.11 -5.76
N ILE A 206 10.22 22.21 -5.88
CA ILE A 206 10.24 23.30 -4.91
C ILE A 206 10.47 24.63 -5.61
N GLN A 207 9.73 25.65 -5.17
CA GLN A 207 9.87 27.01 -5.71
C GLN A 207 11.14 27.68 -5.13
N PRO A 208 11.92 28.41 -5.94
CA PRO A 208 13.12 29.13 -5.49
C PRO A 208 12.87 30.05 -4.29
N ALA A 209 11.72 30.72 -4.25
CA ALA A 209 11.34 31.61 -3.15
C ALA A 209 11.24 30.89 -1.78
N ARG A 210 10.91 29.58 -1.76
CA ARG A 210 10.86 28.80 -0.52
C ARG A 210 12.23 28.53 0.08
N VAL A 211 13.27 28.62 -0.74
CA VAL A 211 14.67 28.34 -0.37
C VAL A 211 15.56 29.58 -0.41
N GLU A 212 14.97 30.79 -0.41
CA GLU A 212 15.66 32.08 -0.52
C GLU A 212 16.57 32.15 -1.77
N GLY A 213 16.12 31.55 -2.87
CA GLY A 213 16.85 31.59 -4.13
C GLY A 213 16.93 33.02 -4.68
N LEU A 214 18.10 33.38 -5.23
CA LEU A 214 18.33 34.66 -5.89
C LEU A 214 18.51 34.48 -7.40
N LEU A 215 17.71 35.17 -8.20
CA LEU A 215 17.76 35.07 -9.66
C LEU A 215 19.03 35.74 -10.22
N MET A 216 19.82 35.01 -11.02
CA MET A 216 21.12 35.49 -11.53
C MET A 216 21.05 36.66 -12.53
N HIS A 217 19.89 36.99 -13.09
CA HIS A 217 19.73 38.07 -14.08
C HIS A 217 18.80 39.20 -13.60
N ALA A 218 18.51 39.26 -12.30
CA ALA A 218 17.91 40.46 -11.71
C ALA A 218 18.92 41.62 -11.72
N ALA A 219 18.45 42.86 -11.60
CA ALA A 219 19.31 44.06 -11.55
C ALA A 219 20.37 44.04 -10.41
N ASN A 220 20.25 43.10 -9.46
CA ASN A 220 21.17 42.83 -8.35
C ASN A 220 21.90 41.46 -8.47
N GLY A 221 21.77 40.74 -9.59
CA GLY A 221 22.37 39.42 -9.83
C GLY A 221 23.88 39.51 -10.10
N GLY A 222 24.65 39.84 -9.06
CA GLY A 222 26.11 39.84 -9.09
C GLY A 222 26.72 38.45 -8.94
N GLU A 223 28.06 38.39 -9.05
CA GLU A 223 28.85 37.22 -8.64
C GLU A 223 28.43 36.74 -7.25
N PRO A 224 28.46 35.42 -6.99
CA PRO A 224 28.04 34.87 -5.70
C PRO A 224 28.81 35.54 -4.57
N MET A 225 28.08 36.16 -3.64
CA MET A 225 28.67 36.87 -2.48
C MET A 225 29.37 35.93 -1.49
N CYS A 226 29.30 34.62 -1.71
CA CYS A 226 29.87 33.59 -0.86
C CYS A 226 30.21 32.33 -1.67
N THR A 227 31.31 31.65 -1.33
CA THR A 227 31.69 30.34 -1.88
C THR A 227 30.73 29.21 -1.47
N CYS A 228 29.86 29.48 -0.48
CA CYS A 228 28.81 28.60 -0.01
C CYS A 228 27.54 28.64 -0.88
N ILE A 229 27.52 29.42 -1.97
CA ILE A 229 26.40 29.53 -2.90
C ILE A 229 26.68 28.65 -4.12
N THR A 230 25.65 27.93 -4.56
CA THR A 230 25.67 27.17 -5.81
C THR A 230 24.58 27.68 -6.75
N THR A 231 24.70 27.36 -8.04
CA THR A 231 23.73 27.75 -9.06
C THR A 231 23.01 26.54 -9.59
N LEU A 232 21.69 26.53 -9.49
CA LEU A 232 20.84 25.46 -10.03
C LEU A 232 19.82 26.02 -11.02
N TRP A 233 19.24 25.13 -11.82
CA TRP A 233 18.18 25.47 -12.76
C TRP A 233 16.83 25.18 -12.13
N PHE A 234 15.95 26.18 -12.07
CA PHE A 234 14.58 26.05 -11.59
C PHE A 234 13.59 26.48 -12.66
N ARG A 235 12.36 25.98 -12.55
CA ARG A 235 11.22 26.48 -13.31
C ARG A 235 10.12 26.83 -12.33
N GLU A 236 9.84 28.12 -12.23
CA GLU A 236 8.73 28.61 -11.41
C GLU A 236 7.39 28.25 -12.02
N GLU A 237 6.38 28.12 -11.15
CA GLU A 237 4.99 27.96 -11.59
C GLU A 237 4.55 29.14 -12.47
N GLY A 238 3.96 28.82 -13.63
CA GLY A 238 3.53 29.82 -14.61
C GLY A 238 4.63 30.35 -15.53
N ASN A 239 5.90 29.95 -15.34
CA ASN A 239 6.99 30.33 -16.24
C ASN A 239 7.28 29.23 -17.27
N GLU A 240 7.37 29.60 -18.55
CA GLU A 240 7.66 28.64 -19.62
C GLU A 240 9.14 28.23 -19.64
N ARG A 241 10.04 29.09 -19.14
CA ARG A 241 11.49 28.92 -19.26
C ARG A 241 12.13 28.56 -17.93
N ALA A 242 13.09 27.64 -18.00
CA ALA A 242 14.01 27.40 -16.90
C ALA A 242 14.97 28.59 -16.73
N LEU A 243 15.23 28.97 -15.49
CA LEU A 243 16.12 30.07 -15.12
C LEU A 243 17.17 29.59 -14.11
N GLN A 244 18.31 30.27 -14.06
CA GLN A 244 19.37 30.00 -13.09
C GLN A 244 19.15 30.80 -11.81
N TRP A 245 19.18 30.09 -10.69
CA TRP A 245 19.04 30.66 -9.35
C TRP A 245 20.24 30.28 -8.50
N GLN A 246 20.74 31.27 -7.76
CA GLN A 246 21.71 31.08 -6.70
C GLN A 246 21.00 30.63 -5.43
N VAL A 247 21.46 29.53 -4.85
CA VAL A 247 20.90 28.91 -3.64
C VAL A 247 22.04 28.49 -2.72
N TYR A 248 21.71 28.20 -1.47
CA TYR A 248 22.69 27.72 -0.51
C TYR A 248 23.20 26.31 -0.87
N GLY A 249 24.53 26.14 -0.90
CA GLY A 249 25.17 24.85 -1.16
C GLY A 249 24.89 23.81 -0.08
N TRP A 250 24.83 24.22 1.20
CA TRP A 250 24.46 23.31 2.30
C TRP A 250 23.04 22.74 2.12
N TRP A 251 22.12 23.52 1.56
CA TRP A 251 20.75 23.08 1.30
C TRP A 251 20.73 22.04 0.18
N TRP A 252 21.46 22.31 -0.91
CA TRP A 252 21.53 21.36 -2.02
C TRP A 252 22.21 20.05 -1.59
N ASN A 253 23.24 20.14 -0.75
CA ASN A 253 23.89 18.95 -0.22
C ASN A 253 22.98 18.16 0.73
N TYR A 254 22.10 18.82 1.51
CA TYR A 254 21.05 18.14 2.26
C TYR A 254 20.14 17.33 1.33
N VAL A 255 19.66 17.93 0.23
CA VAL A 255 18.83 17.23 -0.77
C VAL A 255 19.58 16.01 -1.34
N CYS A 256 20.84 16.19 -1.74
CA CYS A 256 21.69 15.11 -2.23
C CYS A 256 21.86 13.98 -1.19
N ALA A 257 22.05 14.32 0.09
CA ALA A 257 22.21 13.36 1.17
C ALA A 257 20.93 12.54 1.41
N VAL A 258 19.76 13.20 1.45
CA VAL A 258 18.46 12.52 1.58
C VAL A 258 18.24 11.56 0.41
N ILE A 259 18.42 12.02 -0.83
CA ILE A 259 18.22 11.16 -2.01
C ILE A 259 19.20 9.98 -1.99
N SER A 260 20.47 10.21 -1.64
CA SER A 260 21.47 9.15 -1.53
C SER A 260 21.08 8.10 -0.47
N ALA A 261 20.50 8.53 0.66
CA ALA A 261 20.03 7.63 1.72
C ALA A 261 18.85 6.76 1.24
N VAL A 262 17.88 7.34 0.52
CA VAL A 262 16.72 6.59 -0.02
C VAL A 262 17.13 5.64 -1.15
N GLN A 263 18.17 5.98 -1.92
CA GLN A 263 18.71 5.13 -2.98
C GLN A 263 19.60 3.99 -2.48
N SER A 264 19.99 3.99 -1.21
CA SER A 264 20.85 2.96 -0.63
C SER A 264 20.19 1.59 -0.66
N GLU A 265 20.99 0.53 -0.89
CA GLU A 265 20.52 -0.86 -0.72
C GLU A 265 20.09 -1.12 0.74
N TYR A 266 20.73 -0.44 1.69
CA TYR A 266 20.38 -0.43 3.10
C TYR A 266 19.55 0.80 3.46
N ARG A 267 18.59 1.18 2.61
CA ARG A 267 17.72 2.33 2.86
C ARG A 267 17.03 2.21 4.22
N ALA A 268 17.07 3.31 4.96
CA ALA A 268 16.20 3.52 6.10
C ALA A 268 14.83 4.00 5.58
N GLY A 269 13.79 3.90 6.41
CA GLY A 269 12.48 4.48 6.09
C GLY A 269 12.59 5.96 5.71
N LEU A 270 11.70 6.43 4.83
CA LEU A 270 11.78 7.78 4.27
C LEU A 270 11.89 8.89 5.33
N ASP A 271 11.14 8.77 6.43
CA ASP A 271 11.23 9.73 7.54
C ASP A 271 12.64 9.80 8.15
N ILE A 272 13.29 8.65 8.33
CA ILE A 272 14.66 8.57 8.85
C ILE A 272 15.63 9.21 7.86
N ALA A 273 15.48 8.91 6.56
CA ALA A 273 16.32 9.48 5.51
C ALA A 273 16.18 11.01 5.40
N LEU A 274 15.00 11.56 5.70
CA LEU A 274 14.75 13.00 5.74
C LEU A 274 15.33 13.68 6.98
N ASP A 275 15.31 13.00 8.12
CA ASP A 275 15.66 13.58 9.41
C ASP A 275 17.15 13.44 9.77
N GLU A 276 17.79 12.31 9.43
CA GLU A 276 19.19 12.02 9.77
C GLU A 276 20.18 13.11 9.29
N PRO A 277 20.11 13.62 8.04
CA PRO A 277 21.05 14.62 7.57
C PRO A 277 20.83 16.03 8.14
N LEU A 278 19.69 16.30 8.80
CA LEU A 278 19.31 17.67 9.20
C LEU A 278 20.36 18.34 10.08
N LEU A 279 20.87 17.63 11.10
CA LEU A 279 21.79 18.21 12.07
C LEU A 279 23.14 18.58 11.43
N GLU A 280 23.64 17.76 10.53
CA GLU A 280 24.89 18.01 9.80
C GLU A 280 24.76 19.28 8.95
N TRP A 281 23.70 19.37 8.15
CA TRP A 281 23.52 20.51 7.25
C TRP A 281 23.07 21.79 7.96
N MET A 282 22.43 21.69 9.12
CA MET A 282 22.22 22.84 10.02
C MET A 282 23.55 23.40 10.52
N ARG A 283 24.52 22.56 10.92
CA ARG A 283 25.86 23.04 11.32
C ARG A 283 26.59 23.69 10.16
N ALA A 284 26.49 23.12 8.97
CA ALA A 284 27.06 23.69 7.75
C ALA A 284 26.42 25.05 7.37
N ALA A 285 25.14 25.27 7.69
CA ALA A 285 24.48 26.55 7.44
C ALA A 285 24.98 27.67 8.36
N VAL A 286 25.36 27.35 9.61
CA VAL A 286 25.85 28.31 10.60
C VAL A 286 27.34 28.60 10.44
N SER A 287 28.10 27.77 9.72
CA SER A 287 29.56 27.92 9.60
C SER A 287 30.01 29.10 8.73
N CYS A 288 29.09 29.73 7.98
CA CYS A 288 29.40 30.88 7.15
C CYS A 288 28.80 32.17 7.72
N ASP A 289 29.68 33.09 8.12
CA ASP A 289 29.29 34.38 8.69
C ASP A 289 28.75 35.37 7.65
N SER A 290 29.01 35.15 6.36
CA SER A 290 28.69 36.11 5.28
C SER A 290 27.30 35.92 4.66
N CYS A 291 26.81 34.68 4.58
CA CYS A 291 25.55 34.39 3.88
C CYS A 291 24.33 34.33 4.81
N HIS A 292 24.55 34.47 6.13
CA HIS A 292 23.53 34.37 7.17
C HIS A 292 22.66 33.09 7.09
N GLY A 293 23.19 32.02 6.51
CA GLY A 293 22.46 30.78 6.25
C GLY A 293 21.83 30.16 7.50
N GLY A 294 22.52 30.27 8.65
CA GLY A 294 22.02 29.79 9.94
C GLY A 294 20.68 30.39 10.38
N ILE A 295 20.38 31.64 10.00
CA ILE A 295 19.11 32.30 10.37
C ILE A 295 17.93 31.68 9.61
N VAL A 296 18.14 31.37 8.33
CA VAL A 296 17.08 30.88 7.43
C VAL A 296 16.98 29.36 7.40
N ALA A 297 18.03 28.64 7.81
CA ALA A 297 18.12 27.19 7.70
C ALA A 297 16.94 26.42 8.32
N PRO A 298 16.46 26.72 9.55
CA PRO A 298 15.32 25.99 10.12
C PRO A 298 14.05 26.09 9.27
N ARG A 299 13.81 27.26 8.67
CA ARG A 299 12.65 27.50 7.78
C ARG A 299 12.81 26.74 6.47
N ILE A 300 13.96 26.92 5.81
CA ILE A 300 14.26 26.30 4.52
C ILE A 300 14.21 24.78 4.61
N LEU A 301 14.84 24.17 5.63
CA LEU A 301 14.86 22.72 5.81
C LEU A 301 13.46 22.15 6.06
N ARG A 302 12.62 22.84 6.82
CA ARG A 302 11.23 22.41 7.05
C ARG A 302 10.39 22.44 5.76
N GLU A 303 10.47 23.51 4.98
CA GLU A 303 9.79 23.63 3.68
C GLU A 303 10.30 22.58 2.69
N THR A 304 11.62 22.33 2.71
CA THR A 304 12.27 21.33 1.86
C THR A 304 11.83 19.93 2.24
N ARG A 305 11.76 19.59 3.53
CA ARG A 305 11.33 18.26 3.99
C ARG A 305 9.99 17.87 3.37
N HIS A 306 8.98 18.72 3.51
CA HIS A 306 7.64 18.45 2.99
C HIS A 306 7.59 18.36 1.45
N SER A 307 8.27 19.29 0.77
CA SER A 307 8.28 19.32 -0.70
C SER A 307 9.06 18.12 -1.29
N LEU A 308 10.17 17.75 -0.65
CA LEU A 308 11.02 16.64 -1.06
C LEU A 308 10.37 15.29 -0.79
N GLU A 309 9.70 15.11 0.35
CA GLU A 309 8.90 13.92 0.66
C GLU A 309 7.84 13.67 -0.42
N THR A 310 7.07 14.72 -0.76
CA THR A 310 6.06 14.64 -1.82
C THR A 310 6.67 14.28 -3.18
N ALA A 311 7.80 14.91 -3.54
CA ALA A 311 8.48 14.66 -4.80
C ALA A 311 9.05 13.23 -4.91
N ILE A 312 9.57 12.69 -3.80
CA ILE A 312 10.03 11.31 -3.71
C ILE A 312 8.85 10.37 -3.90
N GLU A 313 7.75 10.55 -3.17
CA GLU A 313 6.55 9.70 -3.31
C GLU A 313 5.97 9.75 -4.73
N ASP A 314 5.89 10.93 -5.33
CA ASP A 314 5.42 11.08 -6.71
C ASP A 314 6.34 10.36 -7.70
N CYS A 315 7.67 10.42 -7.51
CA CYS A 315 8.59 9.62 -8.33
C CYS A 315 8.30 8.13 -8.16
N LEU A 316 8.25 7.63 -6.92
CA LEU A 316 8.04 6.21 -6.63
C LEU A 316 6.72 5.68 -7.22
N ARG A 317 5.66 6.51 -7.25
CA ARG A 317 4.39 6.17 -7.91
C ARG A 317 4.52 5.94 -9.42
N THR A 318 5.46 6.61 -10.09
CA THR A 318 5.70 6.43 -11.54
C THR A 318 6.41 5.13 -11.87
N ILE A 319 7.03 4.45 -10.89
CA ILE A 319 7.70 3.18 -11.13
C ILE A 319 6.65 2.14 -11.56
N PRO A 320 6.83 1.50 -12.74
CA PRO A 320 5.91 0.49 -13.22
C PRO A 320 5.88 -0.70 -12.27
N LEU A 321 4.67 -1.10 -11.88
CA LEU A 321 4.40 -2.32 -11.14
C LEU A 321 3.24 -3.02 -11.85
N PRO A 322 3.49 -4.13 -12.56
CA PRO A 322 2.44 -4.80 -13.30
C PRO A 322 1.48 -5.50 -12.37
N LEU A 323 0.28 -5.74 -12.87
CA LEU A 323 -0.76 -6.44 -12.14
C LEU A 323 -0.44 -7.93 -12.12
N GLY A 324 -0.83 -8.61 -11.03
CA GLY A 324 -0.86 -10.06 -11.01
C GLY A 324 -1.82 -10.55 -12.09
N MET A 325 -1.28 -10.97 -13.24
CA MET A 325 -2.06 -11.69 -14.23
C MET A 325 -2.20 -13.12 -13.73
N ILE A 326 -3.45 -13.52 -13.48
CA ILE A 326 -3.79 -14.91 -13.23
C ILE A 326 -3.60 -15.62 -14.57
N SER A 327 -2.48 -16.34 -14.71
CA SER A 327 -2.23 -17.24 -15.84
C SER A 327 -2.99 -18.54 -15.67
#